data_AF-A0A521QS41-F1
#
_entry.id   AF-A0A521QS41-F1
#
_cell.length_a   1.000
_cell.length_b   1.000
_cell.length_c   1.000
_cell.angle_alpha   90.00
_cell.angle_beta   90.00
_cell.angle_gamma   90.00
#
_symmetry.space_group_name_H-M   'P 1'
#
loop_
_entity.id
_entity.type
_entity.pdbx_description
1 polymer ?
#
loop_
_entity_poly.entity_id
_entity_poly.type
_entity_poly.pdbx_seq_one_letter_code
_entity_poly.pdbx_strand_id
1 'polypeptide(L)' 'MTCREAHILPPDQRVALTVFLAEHAARHRGVTIPDGERGAQLAHLVRGGCTLSPDAYLFTVIDRAVAVEASRLPKR' A
#
# COMPACT_ATOMS: atom_id res chain seq x y z
N MET A 1 11.85 -2.43 -4.79
CA MET A 1 11.93 -1.22 -5.62
C MET A 1 11.53 0.00 -4.80
N THR A 2 12.09 1.16 -5.14
CA THR A 2 11.71 2.46 -4.57
C THR A 2 10.37 2.93 -5.12
N CYS A 3 9.74 3.90 -4.46
CA CYS A 3 8.54 4.56 -4.98
C CYS A 3 8.81 5.18 -6.36
N ARG A 4 9.98 5.79 -6.57
CA ARG A 4 10.41 6.35 -7.86
C ARG A 4 10.43 5.29 -8.95
N GLU A 5 11.03 4.14 -8.70
CA GLU A 5 11.05 3.02 -9.64
C GLU A 5 9.65 2.50 -9.93
N ALA A 6 8.81 2.38 -8.90
CA ALA A 6 7.42 1.94 -9.05
C ALA A 6 6.59 2.88 -9.93
N HIS A 7 6.87 4.19 -9.91
CA HIS A 7 6.18 5.17 -10.75
C HIS A 7 6.47 5.00 -12.25
N ILE A 8 7.60 4.41 -12.62
CA ILE A 8 8.01 4.15 -14.00
C ILE A 8 7.25 2.96 -14.60
N LEU A 9 6.74 2.06 -13.75
CA LEU A 9 5.98 0.89 -14.20
C LEU A 9 4.71 1.31 -14.97
N PRO A 10 4.30 0.52 -15.98
CA PRO A 10 2.97 0.64 -16.57
C PRO A 10 1.88 0.63 -15.50
N PRO A 11 0.77 1.39 -15.66
CA PRO A 11 -0.25 1.54 -14.63
C PRO A 11 -0.75 0.21 -14.05
N ASP A 12 -1.06 -0.76 -14.91
CA ASP A 12 -1.60 -2.06 -14.49
C ASP A 12 -0.58 -2.85 -13.66
N GLN A 13 0.69 -2.84 -14.06
CA GLN A 13 1.77 -3.51 -13.33
C GLN A 13 2.02 -2.85 -11.97
N ARG A 14 1.97 -1.51 -11.92
CA ARG A 14 2.10 -0.75 -10.67
C ARG A 14 0.97 -1.07 -9.70
N VAL A 15 -0.27 -1.13 -10.18
CA VAL A 15 -1.44 -1.48 -9.37
C VAL A 15 -1.32 -2.92 -8.87
N ALA A 16 -1.04 -3.89 -9.75
CA ALA A 16 -0.89 -5.29 -9.37
C ALA A 16 0.19 -5.49 -8.30
N LEU A 17 1.36 -4.85 -8.46
CA LEU A 17 2.42 -4.91 -7.46
C LEU A 17 2.00 -4.29 -6.13
N THR A 18 1.33 -3.13 -6.16
CA THR A 18 0.90 -2.44 -4.95
C THR A 18 -0.12 -3.29 -4.17
N VAL A 19 -1.08 -3.89 -4.87
CA VAL A 19 -2.08 -4.80 -4.30
C VAL A 19 -1.39 -6.01 -3.66
N PHE A 20 -0.51 -6.68 -4.40
CA PHE A 20 0.24 -7.84 -3.89
C PHE A 20 1.01 -7.53 -2.61
N LEU A 21 1.73 -6.41 -2.58
CA LEU A 21 2.49 -5.98 -1.39
C LEU A 21 1.58 -5.60 -0.22
N ALA A 22 0.44 -4.96 -0.49
CA ALA A 22 -0.51 -4.57 0.52
C ALA A 22 -1.21 -5.79 1.14
N GLU A 23 -1.61 -6.76 0.33
CA GLU A 23 -2.14 -8.05 0.78
C GLU A 23 -1.13 -8.82 1.64
N HIS A 24 0.14 -8.84 1.23
CA HIS A 24 1.22 -9.44 2.03
C HIS A 24 1.34 -8.76 3.41
N ALA A 25 1.38 -7.43 3.45
CA ALA A 25 1.46 -6.66 4.69
C ALA A 25 0.23 -6.82 5.60
N ALA A 26 -0.96 -6.89 5.01
CA ALA A 26 -2.23 -7.10 5.70
C ALA A 26 -2.32 -8.50 6.32
N ARG A 27 -1.92 -9.53 5.56
CA ARG A 27 -1.83 -10.92 6.04
C ARG A 27 -0.92 -11.03 7.26
N HIS A 28 0.25 -10.39 7.22
CA HIS A 28 1.20 -10.39 8.35
C HIS A 28 0.60 -9.74 9.62
N ARG A 29 -0.38 -8.84 9.47
CA ARG A 29 -1.05 -8.13 10.57
C ARG A 29 -2.41 -8.72 10.97
N GLY A 30 -2.86 -9.80 10.32
CA GLY A 30 -4.16 -10.40 10.60
C GLY A 30 -5.35 -9.50 10.24
N VAL A 31 -5.18 -8.63 9.25
CA VAL A 31 -6.25 -7.76 8.73
C VAL A 31 -6.51 -8.06 7.25
N THR A 32 -7.66 -7.61 6.75
CA THR A 32 -8.01 -7.63 5.33
C THR A 32 -8.08 -6.20 4.79
N ILE A 33 -7.75 -6.03 3.51
CA ILE A 33 -7.94 -4.75 2.81
C ILE A 33 -9.29 -4.86 2.10
N PRO A 34 -10.33 -4.14 2.54
CA PRO A 34 -11.63 -4.20 1.92
C PRO A 34 -11.64 -3.41 0.59
N ASP A 35 -12.48 -3.83 -0.33
CA ASP A 35 -12.84 -3.02 -1.50
C ASP A 35 -13.60 -1.74 -1.07
N GLY A 36 -13.65 -0.76 -1.97
CA GLY A 36 -14.37 0.51 -1.76
C GLY A 36 -13.57 1.56 -0.99
N GLU A 37 -14.27 2.47 -0.30
CA GLU A 37 -13.71 3.69 0.29
C GLU A 37 -12.51 3.47 1.23
N ARG A 38 -12.56 2.43 2.08
CA ARG A 38 -11.45 2.16 3.01
C ARG A 38 -10.19 1.68 2.28
N GLY A 39 -10.35 0.85 1.24
CA GLY A 39 -9.24 0.45 0.37
C GLY A 39 -8.68 1.64 -0.42
N ALA A 40 -9.57 2.52 -0.90
CA ALA A 40 -9.17 3.76 -1.57
C ALA A 40 -8.38 4.70 -0.64
N GLN A 41 -8.80 4.84 0.62
CA GLN A 41 -8.08 5.63 1.62
C GLN A 41 -6.65 5.12 1.85
N LEU A 42 -6.48 3.80 1.96
CA LEU A 42 -5.16 3.18 2.05
C LEU A 42 -4.30 3.50 0.82
N ALA A 43 -4.89 3.43 -0.38
CA ALA A 43 -4.19 3.76 -1.63
C ALA A 43 -3.76 5.25 -1.69
N HIS A 44 -4.57 6.16 -1.14
CA HIS A 44 -4.22 7.57 -1.00
C HIS A 44 -3.04 7.78 -0.04
N LEU A 45 -3.01 7.09 1.09
CA LEU A 45 -1.87 7.14 2.03
C LEU A 45 -0.58 6.65 1.37
N VAL A 46 -0.64 5.53 0.66
CA VAL A 46 0.52 4.99 -0.08
C VAL A 46 1.00 5.98 -1.14
N ARG A 47 0.07 6.56 -1.92
CA ARG A 47 0.41 7.57 -2.93
C ARG A 47 1.06 8.80 -2.28
N GLY A 48 0.48 9.34 -1.22
CA GLY A 48 1.02 10.49 -0.49
C GLY A 48 2.41 10.21 0.07
N GLY A 49 2.61 9.05 0.69
CA GLY A 49 3.91 8.62 1.20
C GLY A 49 4.96 8.50 0.11
N CYS A 50 4.62 7.90 -1.04
CA CYS A 50 5.54 7.80 -2.18
C CYS A 50 5.86 9.16 -2.83
N THR A 51 4.90 10.11 -2.84
CA THR A 51 5.15 11.47 -3.29
C THR A 51 6.14 12.20 -2.37
N LEU A 52 5.98 12.06 -1.06
CA LEU A 52 6.83 12.73 -0.06
C LEU A 52 8.22 12.08 0.09
N SER A 53 8.35 10.80 -0.29
CA SER A 53 9.58 10.02 -0.11
C SER A 53 9.83 9.12 -1.33
N PRO A 54 10.22 9.71 -2.48
CA PRO A 54 10.36 8.97 -3.73
C PRO A 54 11.44 7.88 -3.68
N ASP A 55 12.48 8.07 -2.86
CA ASP A 55 13.59 7.13 -2.74
C ASP A 55 13.37 6.07 -1.65
N ALA A 56 12.24 6.13 -0.92
CA ALA A 56 11.86 5.08 0.02
C ALA A 56 11.43 3.81 -0.72
N TYR A 57 11.65 2.65 -0.09
CA TYR A 57 11.15 1.38 -0.62
C TYR A 57 9.62 1.37 -0.60
N LEU A 58 9.01 1.01 -1.74
CA LEU A 58 7.56 0.95 -1.91
C LEU A 58 6.91 0.09 -0.81
N PHE A 59 7.50 -1.07 -0.52
CA PHE A 59 6.98 -1.96 0.52
C PHE A 59 6.98 -1.32 1.90
N THR A 60 8.01 -0.55 2.26
CA THR A 60 8.05 0.16 3.54
C THR A 60 6.91 1.17 3.68
N VAL A 61 6.61 1.92 2.60
CA VAL A 61 5.49 2.88 2.59
C VAL A 61 4.15 2.16 2.74
N ILE A 62 3.94 1.06 2.00
CA ILE A 62 2.72 0.24 2.08
C ILE A 62 2.56 -0.36 3.47
N ASP A 63 3.62 -0.98 4.01
CA ASP A 63 3.64 -1.61 5.32
C ASP A 63 3.24 -0.62 6.42
N ARG A 64 3.73 0.62 6.34
CA ARG A 64 3.41 1.69 7.30
C ARG A 64 1.97 2.18 7.14
N ALA A 65 1.48 2.34 5.91
CA ALA A 65 0.09 2.70 5.66
C ALA A 65 -0.87 1.67 6.26
N VAL A 66 -0.61 0.37 6.04
CA VAL A 66 -1.42 -0.72 6.62
C VAL A 66 -1.32 -0.74 8.14
N ALA A 67 -0.12 -0.51 8.70
CA ALA A 67 0.06 -0.48 10.15
C ALA A 67 -0.75 0.65 10.82
N VAL A 68 -0.77 1.85 10.23
CA VAL A 68 -1.50 3.00 10.76
C VAL A 68 -3.02 2.80 10.70
N GLU A 69 -3.52 2.19 9.63
CA GLU A 69 -4.96 1.94 9.45
C GLU A 69 -5.42 0.61 10.06
N ALA A 70 -4.54 -0.20 10.63
CA ALA A 70 -4.84 -1.57 11.08
C ALA A 70 -6.05 -1.66 12.03
N SER A 71 -6.26 -0.67 12.92
CA SER A 71 -7.40 -0.66 13.84
C SER A 71 -8.74 -0.36 13.16
N ARG A 72 -8.73 0.15 11.93
CA ARG A 72 -9.92 0.49 11.12
C ARG A 72 -10.18 -0.54 10.01
N LEU A 73 -9.23 -1.44 9.78
CA LEU A 73 -9.36 -2.55 8.84
C LEU A 73 -10.09 -3.73 9.49
N PRO A 74 -10.89 -4.50 8.73
CA PRO A 74 -11.50 -5.72 9.24
C PRO A 74 -10.41 -6.74 9.63
N LYS A 75 -10.69 -7.52 10.67
CA LYS A 75 -9.86 -8.68 11.02
C LYS A 75 -10.02 -9.77 9.97
N ARG A 76 -8.93 -10.51 9.76
CA ARG A 76 -8.90 -11.67 8.86
C ARG A 76 -9.38 -12.94 9.54
#